data_AF-A0AAV4T1D6-F1
#
_entry.id   AF-A0AAV4T1D6-F1
#
_cell.length_a   1.000
_cell.length_b   1.000
_cell.length_c   1.000
_cell.angle_alpha   90.00
_cell.angle_beta   90.00
_cell.angle_gamma   90.00
#
_symmetry.space_group_name_H-M   'P 1'
#
loop_
_entity.id
_entity.type
_entity.pdbx_description
1 polymer ?
#
loop_
_entity_poly.entity_id
_entity_poly.type
_entity_poly.pdbx_seq_one_letter_code
_entity_poly.pdbx_strand_id
1 'polypeptide(L)'
;MWSFILPVFLLASVVSGETNCEMNVFDFCETPKIFFGIPLSVEEYNAHCPEMKNYMKCMKDYQDTCDTDSTFFETQEIYDGTYSAYSELCEEGSPFYKAVTENLRCFNETFENSLCHEETADFIEEFKVPIDEEMKNHATYSLPIEIMCL
;
A
#
# COMPACT_ATOMS: atom_id res chain seq x y z
N MET A 1 -3.94 38.93 40.98
CA MET A 1 -4.32 37.51 40.97
C MET A 1 -4.25 37.03 39.54
N TRP A 2 -3.23 36.22 39.23
CA TRP A 2 -3.02 35.58 37.93
C TRP A 2 -3.91 34.34 37.82
N SER A 3 -4.67 34.23 36.73
CA SER A 3 -5.24 32.95 36.29
C SER A 3 -4.51 32.54 35.02
N PHE A 4 -3.57 31.60 35.19
CA PHE A 4 -2.93 30.90 34.08
C PHE A 4 -3.97 30.01 33.39
N ILE A 5 -4.15 30.19 32.09
CA ILE A 5 -4.84 29.24 31.22
C ILE A 5 -3.80 28.18 30.84
N LEU A 6 -3.96 26.97 31.36
CA LEU A 6 -3.19 25.78 30.98
C LEU A 6 -3.57 25.37 29.55
N PRO A 7 -2.61 25.21 28.62
CA PRO A 7 -2.87 24.54 27.36
C PRO A 7 -2.98 23.03 27.65
N VAL A 8 -4.10 22.43 27.27
CA VAL A 8 -4.26 20.97 27.25
C VAL A 8 -3.39 20.44 26.13
N PHE A 9 -2.18 19.99 26.47
CA PHE A 9 -1.39 19.14 25.59
C PHE A 9 -2.06 17.77 25.55
N LEU A 10 -2.89 17.53 24.53
CA LEU A 10 -3.23 16.19 24.09
C LEU A 10 -1.95 15.60 23.49
N LEU A 11 -1.18 14.90 24.31
CA LEU A 11 -0.15 14.00 23.83
C LEU A 11 -0.88 12.85 23.15
N ALA A 12 -0.98 12.91 21.82
CA ALA A 12 -1.22 11.71 21.03
C ALA A 12 -0.07 10.76 21.37
N SER A 13 -0.37 9.68 22.09
CA SER A 13 0.56 8.58 22.27
C SER A 13 0.78 7.95 20.92
N VAL A 14 1.79 8.42 20.19
CA VAL A 14 2.36 7.68 19.07
C VAL A 14 2.86 6.37 19.67
N VAL A 15 2.17 5.28 19.35
CA VAL A 15 2.64 3.92 19.64
C VAL A 15 3.86 3.71 18.76
N SER A 16 5.01 4.18 19.23
CA SER A 16 6.29 3.92 18.59
C SER A 16 6.74 2.56 19.11
N GLY A 17 6.24 1.49 18.49
CA GLY A 17 6.98 0.24 18.48
C GLY A 17 8.29 0.51 17.75
N GLU A 18 9.43 0.08 18.31
CA GLU A 18 10.72 0.23 17.64
C GLU A 18 10.66 -0.44 16.25
N THR A 19 10.88 0.34 15.20
CA THR A 19 10.98 -0.14 13.82
C THR A 19 12.23 -1.02 13.69
N ASN A 20 12.07 -2.28 13.28
CA ASN A 20 13.19 -3.18 13.05
C ASN A 20 13.65 -3.12 11.59
N CYS A 21 14.65 -2.30 11.30
CA CYS A 21 15.18 -2.09 9.95
C CYS A 21 15.98 -3.28 9.38
N GLU A 22 16.22 -4.35 10.16
CA GLU A 22 16.88 -5.56 9.68
C GLU A 22 15.90 -6.52 8.97
N MET A 23 14.59 -6.34 9.16
CA MET A 23 13.55 -7.16 8.57
C MET A 23 13.22 -6.68 7.15
N ASN A 24 12.78 -7.56 6.26
CA ASN A 24 12.22 -7.10 4.99
C ASN A 24 10.92 -6.32 5.25
N VAL A 25 10.67 -5.23 4.53
CA VAL A 25 9.48 -4.40 4.74
C VAL A 25 8.17 -5.18 4.59
N PHE A 26 8.13 -6.17 3.68
CA PHE A 26 6.95 -7.00 3.44
C PHE A 26 6.71 -8.03 4.55
N ASP A 27 7.76 -8.38 5.30
CA ASP A 27 7.66 -9.21 6.50
C ASP A 27 7.31 -8.37 7.75
N PHE A 28 7.79 -7.12 7.78
CA PHE A 28 7.56 -6.19 8.89
C PHE A 28 6.15 -5.60 8.86
N CYS A 29 5.69 -5.19 7.68
CA CYS A 29 4.35 -4.66 7.48
C CYS A 29 3.39 -5.78 7.12
N GLU A 30 2.42 -6.04 8.01
CA GLU A 30 1.40 -7.07 7.80
C GLU A 30 0.66 -6.85 6.48
N THR A 31 0.83 -7.77 5.54
CA THR A 31 0.25 -7.68 4.19
C THR A 31 -1.28 -7.86 4.28
N PRO A 32 -2.06 -6.91 3.75
CA PRO A 32 -3.53 -6.97 3.76
C PRO A 32 -4.07 -8.24 3.10
N LYS A 33 -5.10 -8.84 3.69
CA LYS A 33 -5.70 -10.06 3.14
C LYS A 33 -6.32 -9.91 1.77
N ILE A 34 -6.79 -8.70 1.46
CA ILE A 34 -7.38 -8.34 0.17
C ILE A 34 -6.38 -8.41 -0.99
N PHE A 35 -5.08 -8.47 -0.69
CA PHE A 35 -4.05 -8.67 -1.70
C PHE A 35 -4.03 -10.13 -2.16
N PHE A 36 -4.18 -11.09 -1.24
CA PHE A 36 -4.19 -12.51 -1.61
C PHE A 36 -5.46 -12.99 -2.35
N GLY A 37 -6.47 -12.14 -2.51
CA GLY A 37 -7.69 -12.49 -3.24
C GLY A 37 -8.79 -11.45 -3.14
N ILE A 38 -9.64 -11.43 -4.17
CA ILE A 38 -10.80 -10.53 -4.22
C ILE A 38 -11.91 -11.06 -3.31
N PRO A 39 -12.38 -10.29 -2.32
CA PRO A 39 -13.44 -10.71 -1.40
C PRO A 39 -14.72 -11.09 -2.13
N LEU A 40 -15.40 -12.15 -1.67
CA LEU A 40 -16.63 -12.64 -2.30
C LEU A 40 -17.87 -11.90 -1.84
N SER A 41 -17.75 -11.13 -0.74
CA SER A 41 -18.84 -10.39 -0.14
C SER A 41 -18.40 -8.99 0.28
N VAL A 42 -19.37 -8.07 0.32
CA VAL A 42 -19.16 -6.71 0.83
C VAL A 42 -18.76 -6.73 2.31
N GLU A 43 -19.27 -7.69 3.09
CA GLU A 43 -18.89 -7.85 4.50
C GLU A 43 -17.40 -8.19 4.67
N GLU A 44 -16.92 -9.15 3.89
CA GLU A 44 -15.50 -9.53 3.85
C GLU A 44 -14.61 -8.39 3.33
N TYR A 45 -15.06 -7.70 2.27
CA TYR A 45 -14.39 -6.52 1.77
C TYR A 45 -14.23 -5.44 2.85
N ASN A 46 -15.31 -5.12 3.55
CA ASN A 46 -15.32 -4.11 4.62
C ASN A 46 -14.47 -4.52 5.83
N ALA A 47 -14.42 -5.81 6.14
CA ALA A 47 -13.60 -6.33 7.23
C ALA A 47 -12.10 -6.15 6.96
N HIS A 48 -11.66 -6.33 5.71
CA HIS A 48 -10.25 -6.28 5.33
C HIS A 48 -9.78 -4.91 4.81
N CYS A 49 -10.69 -4.05 4.35
CA CYS A 49 -10.32 -2.75 3.82
C CYS A 49 -9.44 -1.87 4.75
N PRO A 50 -9.70 -1.82 6.08
CA PRO A 50 -8.84 -1.08 7.00
C PRO A 50 -7.38 -1.54 7.01
N GLU A 51 -7.10 -2.81 6.69
CA GLU A 51 -5.75 -3.38 6.65
C GLU A 51 -4.88 -2.66 5.60
N MET A 52 -5.45 -2.28 4.43
CA MET A 52 -4.71 -1.57 3.38
C MET A 52 -4.14 -0.23 3.85
N LYS A 53 -4.93 0.55 4.59
CA LYS A 53 -4.48 1.85 5.09
C LYS A 53 -3.37 1.71 6.14
N ASN A 54 -3.46 0.68 6.98
CA ASN A 54 -2.45 0.39 7.98
C ASN A 54 -1.15 -0.06 7.34
N TYR A 55 -1.25 -0.93 6.33
CA TYR A 55 -0.10 -1.37 5.54
C TYR A 55 0.60 -0.19 4.86
N MET A 56 -0.13 0.69 4.17
CA MET A 56 0.45 1.87 3.51
C MET A 56 1.18 2.81 4.48
N LYS A 57 0.60 3.04 5.67
CA LYS A 57 1.27 3.82 6.72
C LYS A 57 2.53 3.13 7.21
N CYS A 58 2.47 1.82 7.47
CA CYS A 58 3.61 1.04 7.91
C CYS A 58 4.76 1.12 6.88
N MET A 59 4.45 0.96 5.59
CA MET A 59 5.44 1.08 4.51
C MET A 59 6.10 2.46 4.49
N LYS A 60 5.30 3.53 4.67
CA LYS A 60 5.81 4.90 4.71
C LYS A 60 6.67 5.17 5.95
N ASP A 61 6.19 4.76 7.12
CA ASP A 61 6.92 4.92 8.38
C ASP A 61 8.24 4.13 8.35
N TYR A 62 8.22 2.92 7.77
CA TYR A 62 9.42 2.11 7.55
C TYR A 62 10.40 2.82 6.61
N GLN A 63 9.95 3.32 5.45
CA GLN A 63 10.80 4.07 4.52
C GLN A 63 11.38 5.34 5.14
N ASP A 64 10.60 6.07 5.94
CA ASP A 64 11.06 7.32 6.56
C ASP A 64 12.06 7.09 7.71
N THR A 65 11.99 5.92 8.34
CA THR A 65 12.80 5.57 9.51
C THR A 65 14.05 4.78 9.15
N CYS A 66 13.89 3.82 8.23
CA CYS A 66 14.94 2.92 7.81
C CYS A 66 15.61 3.52 6.56
N ASP A 67 16.93 3.65 6.59
CA ASP A 67 17.74 4.07 5.44
C ASP A 67 17.79 2.93 4.41
N THR A 68 16.67 2.70 3.74
CA THR A 68 16.50 1.61 2.78
C THR A 68 16.86 2.10 1.39
N ASP A 69 17.67 1.33 0.66
CA ASP A 69 17.96 1.59 -0.77
C ASP A 69 16.69 1.52 -1.67
N SER A 70 15.56 1.07 -1.14
CA SER A 70 14.28 0.98 -1.84
C SER A 70 13.37 2.15 -1.47
N THR A 71 13.03 2.97 -2.45
CA THR A 71 12.03 4.04 -2.30
C THR A 71 10.69 3.57 -2.85
N PHE A 72 9.74 3.29 -1.98
CA PHE A 72 8.37 2.90 -2.35
C PHE A 72 7.54 4.12 -2.75
N PHE A 73 7.73 5.23 -2.05
CA PHE A 73 7.08 6.52 -2.31
C PHE A 73 8.15 7.56 -2.61
N GLU A 74 8.35 7.85 -3.90
CA GLU A 74 9.37 8.81 -4.37
C GLU A 74 9.13 10.21 -3.81
N THR A 75 7.86 10.60 -3.68
CA THR A 75 7.47 11.90 -3.13
C THR A 75 6.33 11.74 -2.12
N GLN A 76 6.19 12.74 -1.25
CA GLN A 76 5.05 12.83 -0.35
C GLN A 76 3.72 12.91 -1.12
N GLU A 77 3.71 13.57 -2.28
CA GLU A 77 2.53 13.67 -3.16
C GLU A 77 2.09 12.29 -3.67
N ILE A 78 3.04 11.44 -4.05
CA ILE A 78 2.75 10.06 -4.47
C ILE A 78 2.15 9.28 -3.30
N TYR A 79 2.76 9.35 -2.11
CA TYR A 79 2.21 8.69 -0.92
C TYR A 79 0.78 9.18 -0.61
N ASP A 80 0.55 10.49 -0.55
CA ASP A 80 -0.74 11.08 -0.21
C ASP A 80 -1.80 10.70 -1.26
N GLY A 81 -1.44 10.71 -2.54
CA GLY A 81 -2.32 10.29 -3.64
C GLY A 81 -2.70 8.81 -3.54
N THR A 82 -1.72 7.92 -3.35
CA THR A 82 -1.96 6.48 -3.22
C THR A 82 -2.76 6.17 -1.96
N TYR A 83 -2.40 6.76 -0.82
CA TYR A 83 -3.13 6.60 0.44
C TYR A 83 -4.57 7.10 0.33
N SER A 84 -4.80 8.20 -0.39
CA SER A 84 -6.15 8.74 -0.63
C SER A 84 -6.97 7.81 -1.52
N ALA A 85 -6.40 7.28 -2.60
CA ALA A 85 -7.09 6.33 -3.47
C ALA A 85 -7.52 5.06 -2.71
N TYR A 86 -6.63 4.46 -1.91
CA TYR A 86 -6.98 3.33 -1.05
C TYR A 86 -7.99 3.70 0.04
N SER A 87 -7.93 4.93 0.55
CA SER A 87 -8.92 5.42 1.50
C SER A 87 -10.31 5.53 0.88
N GLU A 88 -10.41 6.05 -0.34
CA GLU A 88 -11.69 6.15 -1.06
C GLU A 88 -12.25 4.76 -1.38
N LEU A 89 -11.42 3.79 -1.74
CA LEU A 89 -11.85 2.39 -1.94
C LEU A 89 -12.55 1.81 -0.69
N CYS A 90 -12.15 2.25 0.51
CA CYS A 90 -12.70 1.79 1.78
C CYS A 90 -13.79 2.67 2.37
N GLU A 91 -13.98 3.88 1.85
CA GLU A 91 -14.95 4.81 2.39
C GLU A 91 -16.35 4.48 1.86
N GLU A 92 -17.19 3.96 2.76
CA GLU A 92 -18.57 3.61 2.42
C GLU A 92 -19.29 4.82 1.80
N GLY A 93 -19.82 4.61 0.59
CA GLY A 93 -20.55 5.64 -0.14
C GLY A 93 -19.73 6.41 -1.18
N SER A 94 -18.39 6.27 -1.17
CA SER A 94 -17.53 6.83 -2.20
C SER A 94 -17.82 6.22 -3.59
N PRO A 95 -17.50 6.91 -4.70
CA PRO A 95 -17.65 6.35 -6.03
C PRO A 95 -16.85 5.05 -6.23
N PHE A 96 -15.62 4.97 -5.70
CA PHE A 96 -14.77 3.78 -5.82
C PHE A 96 -15.28 2.62 -4.98
N TYR A 97 -15.69 2.87 -3.74
CA TYR A 97 -16.30 1.86 -2.88
C TYR A 97 -17.51 1.23 -3.56
N LYS A 98 -18.41 2.04 -4.12
CA LYS A 98 -19.61 1.53 -4.84
C LYS A 98 -19.22 0.73 -6.07
N ALA A 99 -18.33 1.27 -6.89
CA ALA A 99 -17.86 0.58 -8.09
C ALA A 99 -17.26 -0.79 -7.76
N VAL A 100 -16.49 -0.90 -6.66
CA VAL A 100 -15.91 -2.17 -6.24
C VAL A 100 -16.94 -3.11 -5.66
N THR A 101 -17.68 -2.67 -4.65
CA THR A 101 -18.63 -3.53 -3.90
C THR A 101 -19.80 -4.03 -4.76
N GLU A 102 -20.26 -3.25 -5.75
CA GLU A 102 -21.29 -3.68 -6.70
C GLU A 102 -20.77 -4.72 -7.72
N ASN A 103 -19.46 -4.79 -7.93
CA ASN A 103 -18.83 -5.64 -8.94
C ASN A 103 -17.93 -6.73 -8.36
N LEU A 104 -17.85 -6.92 -7.03
CA LEU A 104 -16.98 -7.92 -6.39
C LEU A 104 -17.12 -9.31 -7.01
N ARG A 105 -18.35 -9.75 -7.27
CA ARG A 105 -18.59 -11.04 -7.91
C ARG A 105 -18.02 -11.10 -9.33
N CYS A 106 -18.19 -10.04 -10.12
CA CYS A 106 -17.65 -9.94 -11.47
C CYS A 106 -16.12 -9.97 -11.44
N PHE A 107 -15.52 -9.22 -10.51
CA PHE A 107 -14.07 -9.22 -10.31
C PHE A 107 -13.55 -10.58 -9.88
N ASN A 108 -14.17 -11.22 -8.89
CA ASN A 108 -13.78 -12.57 -8.51
C ASN A 108 -13.92 -13.54 -9.69
N GLU A 109 -15.07 -13.63 -10.36
CA GLU A 109 -15.24 -14.55 -11.51
C GLU A 109 -14.25 -14.27 -12.67
N THR A 110 -13.83 -13.01 -12.85
CA THR A 110 -12.86 -12.61 -13.88
C THR A 110 -11.42 -12.93 -13.50
N PHE A 111 -11.05 -12.69 -12.24
CA PHE A 111 -9.67 -12.72 -11.78
C PHE A 111 -9.31 -13.92 -10.90
N GLU A 112 -10.28 -14.70 -10.42
CA GLU A 112 -10.11 -15.92 -9.60
C GLU A 112 -9.25 -16.98 -10.30
N ASN A 113 -9.31 -17.03 -11.64
CA ASN A 113 -8.49 -17.91 -12.47
C ASN A 113 -7.41 -17.15 -13.25
N SER A 114 -7.30 -15.84 -13.05
CA SER A 114 -6.18 -15.11 -13.65
C SER A 114 -4.93 -15.54 -12.90
N LEU A 115 -3.99 -16.11 -13.63
CA LEU A 115 -2.63 -16.35 -13.14
C LEU A 115 -1.88 -15.01 -13.04
N CYS A 116 -2.53 -13.92 -12.64
CA CYS A 116 -1.96 -12.59 -12.79
C CYS A 116 -0.59 -12.48 -12.12
N HIS A 117 -0.38 -13.16 -11.00
CA HIS A 117 0.91 -13.19 -10.32
C HIS A 117 1.98 -14.01 -11.08
N GLU A 118 1.64 -15.14 -11.71
CA GLU A 118 2.56 -15.93 -12.55
C GLU A 118 2.78 -15.27 -13.92
N GLU A 119 1.73 -14.80 -14.58
CA GLU A 119 1.79 -14.10 -15.86
C GLU A 119 2.55 -12.77 -15.75
N THR A 120 2.42 -12.04 -14.64
CA THR A 120 3.22 -10.83 -14.39
C THR A 120 4.67 -11.18 -14.10
N ALA A 121 4.94 -12.26 -13.35
CA ALA A 121 6.31 -12.70 -13.09
C ALA A 121 7.03 -13.16 -14.38
N ASP A 122 6.36 -13.96 -15.21
CA ASP A 122 6.85 -14.43 -16.51
C ASP A 122 7.01 -13.27 -17.50
N PHE A 123 6.05 -12.32 -17.52
CA PHE A 123 6.14 -11.10 -18.32
C PHE A 123 7.33 -10.24 -17.88
N ILE A 124 7.49 -9.99 -16.58
CA ILE A 124 8.60 -9.19 -16.03
C ILE A 124 9.94 -9.90 -16.23
N GLU A 125 9.99 -11.23 -16.20
CA GLU A 125 11.23 -11.99 -16.44
C GLU A 125 11.85 -11.69 -17.80
N GLU A 126 11.04 -11.47 -18.83
CA GLU A 126 11.50 -11.05 -20.16
C GLU A 126 12.12 -9.63 -20.17
N PHE A 127 11.77 -8.79 -19.19
CA PHE A 127 12.30 -7.44 -19.01
C PHE A 127 13.36 -7.32 -17.90
N LYS A 128 13.73 -8.42 -17.22
CA LYS A 128 14.86 -8.44 -16.27
C LYS A 128 16.18 -8.34 -17.04
N VAL A 129 16.55 -7.11 -17.39
CA VAL A 129 17.90 -6.81 -17.88
C VAL A 129 18.88 -6.95 -16.71
N PRO A 130 20.04 -7.62 -16.85
CA PRO A 130 21.06 -7.62 -15.81
C PRO A 130 21.47 -6.17 -15.51
N ILE A 131 21.37 -5.79 -14.24
CA ILE A 131 21.74 -4.44 -13.78
C ILE A 131 23.25 -4.29 -14.00
N ASP A 132 23.64 -3.62 -15.08
CA ASP A 132 25.00 -3.13 -15.24
C ASP A 132 25.19 -1.93 -14.30
N GLU A 133 26.36 -1.83 -13.65
CA GLU A 133 26.65 -0.83 -12.62
C GLU A 133 26.49 0.62 -13.12
N GLU A 134 26.47 0.85 -14.45
CA GLU A 134 26.22 2.16 -15.06
C GLU A 134 24.75 2.63 -15.00
N MET A 135 23.77 1.71 -14.88
CA MET A 135 22.35 2.08 -14.88
C MET A 135 21.86 2.72 -13.58
N LYS A 136 22.67 2.72 -12.51
CA LYS A 136 22.34 3.41 -11.24
C LYS A 136 22.18 4.94 -11.39
N ASN A 137 22.76 5.54 -12.43
CA ASN A 137 22.80 6.99 -12.55
C ASN A 137 21.68 7.61 -13.41
N HIS A 138 20.86 6.80 -14.09
CA HIS A 138 19.75 7.27 -14.92
C HIS A 138 18.57 6.29 -14.87
N ALA A 139 18.01 6.07 -13.68
CA ALA A 139 16.76 5.33 -13.56
C ALA A 139 15.56 6.25 -13.86
N THR A 140 15.32 6.53 -15.15
CA THR A 140 14.01 7.02 -15.61
C THR A 140 13.22 5.82 -16.12
N TYR A 141 12.75 4.97 -15.20
CA TYR A 141 11.76 3.95 -15.54
C TYR A 141 10.40 4.39 -15.01
N SER A 142 9.61 4.94 -15.94
CA SER A 142 8.16 5.03 -15.81
C SER A 142 7.59 3.67 -16.20
N LEU A 143 7.26 2.84 -15.22
CA LEU A 143 6.36 1.73 -15.48
C LEU A 143 4.94 2.31 -15.62
N PRO A 144 4.23 2.06 -16.73
CA PRO A 144 2.88 2.56 -16.92
C PRO A 144 1.94 1.70 -16.08
N ILE A 145 1.82 2.01 -14.78
CA ILE A 145 0.96 1.29 -13.85
C ILE A 145 1.23 -0.21 -13.98
N GLU A 146 2.28 -0.70 -13.33
CA GLU A 146 2.26 -2.09 -12.90
C GLU A 146 0.89 -2.29 -12.25
N ILE A 147 0.04 -3.07 -12.92
CA ILE A 147 -1.13 -3.65 -12.30
C ILE A 147 -0.49 -4.52 -11.23
N MET A 148 -0.29 -3.94 -10.04
CA MET A 148 0.14 -4.68 -8.88
C MET A 148 -1.03 -5.63 -8.63
N CYS A 149 -0.94 -6.81 -9.24
CA CYS A 149 -1.56 -7.99 -8.71
C CYS A 149 -0.81 -8.27 -7.41
N LEU A 150 -1.17 -7.47 -6.41
CA LEU A 150 -0.90 -7.73 -5.00
C LEU A 150 -1.47 -9.10 -4.64
#